data_AF-A0A2T7PQZ8-F1
#
_entry.id   AF-A0A2T7PQZ8-F1
#
_cell.length_a   1.000
_cell.length_b   1.000
_cell.length_c   1.000
_cell.angle_alpha   90.00
_cell.angle_beta   90.00
_cell.angle_gamma   90.00
#
_symmetry.space_group_name_H-M   'P 1'
#
loop_
_entity.id
_entity.type
_entity.pdbx_description
1 polymer ?
#
loop_
_entity_poly.entity_id
_entity_poly.type
_entity_poly.pdbx_seq_one_letter_code
_entity_poly.pdbx_strand_id
1 'polypeptide(L)'
;MYKLLFSAVLIACLLVLEVSCNDNMLSPPERPETFRNPAELRRYLQALHEYYSIVGRPRFGRSANKRSLEEFAEVKNDDEARWVGTLFADW
;
A
#
# COMPACT_ATOMS: atom_id res chain seq x y z
N MET A 1 -14.93 -30.76 28.49
CA MET A 1 -15.76 -29.91 27.60
C MET A 1 -14.98 -28.70 27.07
N TYR A 2 -14.23 -27.96 27.89
CA TYR A 2 -13.40 -26.83 27.41
C TYR A 2 -12.36 -27.22 26.33
N LYS A 3 -11.77 -28.42 26.40
CA LYS A 3 -10.80 -28.91 25.39
C LYS A 3 -11.39 -28.97 23.98
N LEU A 4 -12.65 -29.41 23.85
CA LEU A 4 -13.37 -29.49 22.58
C LEU A 4 -13.77 -28.09 22.07
N LEU A 5 -14.11 -27.19 23.00
CA LEU A 5 -14.38 -25.78 22.66
C LEU A 5 -13.11 -25.09 22.16
N PHE A 6 -11.98 -25.27 22.85
CA PHE A 6 -10.70 -24.73 22.41
C PHE A 6 -10.27 -25.27 21.05
N SER A 7 -10.44 -26.58 20.79
CA SER A 7 -10.13 -27.14 19.47
C SER A 7 -11.06 -26.59 18.39
N ALA A 8 -12.35 -26.43 18.67
CA ALA A 8 -13.30 -25.85 17.70
C ALA A 8 -12.96 -24.39 17.38
N VAL A 9 -12.61 -23.58 18.39
CA VAL A 9 -12.19 -22.19 18.20
C VAL A 9 -10.87 -22.12 17.42
N LEU A 10 -9.91 -22.98 17.73
CA LEU A 10 -8.63 -23.03 17.01
C LEU A 10 -8.83 -23.39 15.53
N ILE A 11 -9.67 -24.39 15.23
CA ILE A 11 -10.01 -24.77 13.86
C ILE A 11 -10.70 -23.60 13.14
N ALA A 12 -11.65 -22.91 13.79
CA ALA A 12 -12.31 -21.74 13.22
C ALA A 12 -11.31 -20.60 12.92
N CYS A 13 -10.37 -20.33 13.83
CA CYS A 13 -9.32 -19.34 13.61
C CYS A 13 -8.42 -19.70 12.42
N LEU A 14 -8.04 -20.96 12.28
CA LEU A 14 -7.23 -21.43 11.15
C LEU A 14 -7.97 -21.29 9.81
N LEU A 15 -9.27 -21.61 9.77
CA LEU A 15 -10.10 -21.41 8.57
C LEU A 15 -10.23 -19.94 8.17
N VAL A 16 -10.36 -19.03 9.14
CA VAL A 16 -10.41 -17.58 8.87
C VAL A 16 -9.05 -17.07 8.37
N LEU A 17 -7.94 -17.63 8.87
CA LEU A 17 -6.59 -17.26 8.44
C LEU A 17 -6.35 -17.63 6.97
N GLU A 18 -6.72 -18.85 6.56
CA GLU A 18 -6.63 -19.30 5.15
C GLU A 18 -7.38 -18.38 4.18
N VAL A 19 -8.58 -17.93 4.55
CA VAL A 19 -9.37 -17.01 3.70
C VAL A 19 -8.76 -15.61 3.64
N SER A 20 -8.15 -15.15 4.74
CA SER A 20 -7.59 -13.79 4.85
C SER A 20 -6.18 -13.68 4.25
N CYS A 21 -5.40 -14.77 4.28
CA CYS A 21 -4.02 -14.84 3.81
C CYS A 21 -3.91 -15.40 2.39
N ASN A 22 -4.93 -15.22 1.55
CA ASN A 22 -4.83 -15.56 0.14
C ASN A 22 -3.98 -14.47 -0.58
N ASP A 23 -2.64 -14.55 -0.43
CA ASP A 23 -1.67 -13.65 -1.08
C ASP A 23 -1.76 -13.69 -2.62
N ASN A 24 -2.47 -14.68 -3.18
CA ASN A 24 -2.84 -14.72 -4.59
C ASN A 24 -3.76 -13.58 -5.03
N MET A 25 -4.31 -12.78 -4.12
CA MET A 25 -5.07 -11.57 -4.48
C MET A 25 -4.18 -10.45 -5.08
N LEU A 26 -2.85 -10.51 -4.91
CA LEU A 26 -1.92 -9.47 -5.33
C LEU A 26 -0.83 -9.96 -6.31
N SER A 27 -0.99 -11.14 -6.89
CA SER A 27 -0.15 -11.56 -8.02
C SER A 27 -0.73 -11.01 -9.33
N PRO A 28 0.11 -10.50 -10.25
CA PRO A 28 -0.35 -10.13 -11.58
C PRO A 28 -1.03 -11.33 -12.25
N PRO A 29 -2.22 -11.17 -12.87
CA PRO A 29 -2.88 -12.27 -13.55
C PRO A 29 -1.97 -12.82 -14.66
N GLU A 30 -1.80 -14.14 -14.68
CA GLU A 30 -0.94 -14.83 -15.64
C GLU A 30 -1.42 -14.52 -17.07
N ARG A 31 -0.49 -14.09 -17.93
CA ARG A 31 -0.83 -13.70 -19.30
C ARG A 31 -0.90 -14.97 -20.15
N PRO A 32 -2.08 -15.33 -20.69
CA PRO A 32 -2.17 -16.47 -21.60
C PRO A 32 -1.37 -16.17 -22.89
N GLU A 33 -0.67 -17.18 -23.42
CA GLU A 33 0.13 -17.04 -24.64
C GLU A 33 -0.71 -16.65 -25.87
N THR A 34 -1.96 -17.09 -25.91
CA THR A 34 -2.94 -16.74 -26.95
C THR A 34 -4.35 -16.65 -26.37
N PHE A 35 -5.11 -15.63 -26.79
CA PHE A 35 -6.54 -15.52 -26.45
C PHE A 35 -7.35 -16.25 -27.51
N ARG A 36 -8.11 -17.29 -27.12
CA ARG A 36 -8.89 -18.09 -28.07
C ARG A 36 -10.23 -17.46 -28.40
N ASN A 37 -10.75 -16.59 -27.53
CA ASN A 37 -12.07 -15.97 -27.68
C ASN A 37 -12.02 -14.49 -27.21
N PRO A 38 -12.71 -13.55 -27.88
CA PRO A 38 -12.87 -12.18 -27.39
C PRO A 38 -13.44 -12.08 -25.97
N ALA A 39 -14.23 -13.05 -25.51
CA ALA A 39 -14.72 -13.10 -24.13
C ALA A 39 -13.60 -13.33 -23.10
N GLU A 40 -12.58 -14.11 -23.46
CA GLU A 40 -11.42 -14.40 -22.62
C GLU A 40 -10.55 -13.15 -22.45
N LEU A 41 -10.34 -12.40 -23.53
CA LEU A 41 -9.66 -11.11 -23.50
C LEU A 41 -10.39 -10.11 -22.59
N ARG A 42 -11.73 -10.03 -22.68
CA ARG A 42 -12.52 -9.14 -21.80
C ARG A 42 -12.36 -9.49 -20.33
N ARG A 43 -12.39 -10.78 -19.99
CA ARG A 43 -12.17 -11.25 -18.61
C ARG A 43 -10.77 -10.92 -18.11
N TYR A 44 -9.75 -11.12 -18.95
CA TYR A 44 -8.37 -10.78 -18.61
C TYR A 44 -8.20 -9.28 -18.36
N LEU A 45 -8.76 -8.43 -19.22
CA LEU A 45 -8.70 -6.97 -19.04
C LEU A 45 -9.41 -6.50 -17.77
N GLN A 46 -10.52 -7.14 -17.41
CA GLN A 46 -11.24 -6.84 -16.17
C GLN A 46 -10.41 -7.21 -14.93
N ALA A 47 -9.81 -8.40 -14.91
CA ALA A 47 -8.91 -8.83 -13.83
C ALA A 47 -7.66 -7.93 -13.73
N LEU A 48 -7.10 -7.53 -14.87
CA LEU A 48 -5.95 -6.62 -14.92
C LEU A 48 -6.29 -5.24 -14.36
N HIS A 49 -7.47 -4.70 -14.70
CA HIS A 49 -7.95 -3.44 -14.16
C HIS A 49 -8.09 -3.50 -12.64
N GLU A 50 -8.71 -4.56 -12.12
CA GLU A 50 -8.91 -4.76 -10.69
C GLU A 50 -7.55 -4.83 -9.95
N TYR A 51 -6.59 -5.58 -10.49
CA TYR A 51 -5.23 -5.65 -9.97
C TYR A 51 -4.56 -4.28 -9.83
N TYR A 52 -4.52 -3.48 -10.90
CA TYR A 52 -3.88 -2.16 -10.85
C TYR A 52 -4.67 -1.12 -10.06
N SER A 53 -5.98 -1.30 -9.90
CA SER A 53 -6.79 -0.43 -9.03
C SER A 53 -6.40 -0.55 -7.55
N ILE A 54 -5.83 -1.69 -7.15
CA ILE A 54 -5.40 -1.99 -5.78
C ILE A 54 -3.90 -1.72 -5.60
N VAL A 55 -3.06 -2.16 -6.54
CA VAL A 55 -1.60 -2.01 -6.47
C VAL A 55 -1.14 -0.59 -6.82
N GLY A 56 -1.77 0.04 -7.80
CA GLY A 56 -1.41 1.37 -8.28
C GLY A 56 -1.96 2.52 -7.42
N ARG A 57 -2.88 2.25 -6.48
CA ARG A 57 -3.41 3.29 -5.60
C ARG A 57 -2.30 3.82 -4.68
N PRO A 58 -2.00 5.12 -4.70
CA PRO A 58 -1.07 5.72 -3.75
C PRO A 58 -1.57 5.47 -2.32
N ARG A 59 -0.81 4.68 -1.55
CA ARG A 59 -1.13 4.39 -0.15
C ARG A 59 -0.57 5.51 0.72
N PHE A 60 -1.32 6.60 0.81
CA PHE A 60 -0.99 7.69 1.70
C PHE A 60 -1.16 7.22 3.16
N GLY A 61 -0.05 7.06 3.88
CA GLY A 61 -0.07 6.64 5.29
C GLY A 61 1.31 6.61 5.94
N ARG A 62 1.43 7.33 7.07
CA ARG A 62 2.49 7.44 8.10
C ARG A 62 3.97 7.60 7.68
N SER A 63 4.46 6.97 6.61
CA SER A 63 5.88 7.08 6.21
C SER A 63 6.13 8.10 5.08
N ALA A 64 5.11 8.48 4.31
CA ALA A 64 5.25 9.57 3.33
C ALA A 64 5.40 10.94 4.00
N ASN A 65 4.81 11.12 5.19
CA ASN A 65 4.80 12.39 5.90
C ASN A 65 6.16 12.75 6.53
N LYS A 66 7.04 11.77 6.78
CA LYS A 66 8.35 12.04 7.41
C LYS A 66 9.28 12.79 6.46
N ARG A 67 9.37 12.35 5.20
CA ARG A 67 10.21 13.03 4.20
C ARG A 67 9.71 14.45 3.93
N SER A 68 8.40 14.65 3.81
CA SER A 68 7.84 15.98 3.61
C SER A 68 8.06 16.88 4.83
N LEU A 69 7.86 16.39 6.06
CA LEU A 69 8.08 17.21 7.27
C LEU A 69 9.56 17.55 7.49
N GLU A 70 10.48 16.62 7.22
CA GLU A 70 11.92 16.89 7.30
C GLU A 70 12.33 17.94 6.26
N GLU A 71 11.84 17.82 5.01
CA GLU A 71 12.09 18.80 3.94
C GLU A 71 11.50 20.18 4.26
N PHE A 72 10.27 20.26 4.80
CA PHE A 72 9.69 21.53 5.25
C PHE A 72 10.40 22.13 6.48
N ALA A 73 10.93 21.30 7.37
CA ALA A 73 11.66 21.76 8.55
C ALA A 73 13.05 22.30 8.19
N GLU A 74 13.72 21.70 7.20
CA GLU A 74 15.03 22.13 6.71
C GLU A 74 14.92 23.50 6.00
N VAL A 75 13.93 23.66 5.11
CA VAL A 75 13.67 24.94 4.42
C VAL A 75 13.37 26.07 5.41
N LYS A 76 12.58 25.80 6.46
CA LYS A 76 12.26 26.82 7.48
C LYS A 76 13.49 27.28 8.26
N ASN A 77 14.42 26.37 8.58
CA ASN A 77 15.65 26.72 9.28
C ASN A 77 16.59 27.58 8.40
N ASP A 78 16.66 27.28 7.10
CA ASP A 78 17.48 28.03 6.15
C ASP A 78 16.96 29.46 5.95
N ASP A 79 15.64 29.63 5.87
CA ASP A 79 15.02 30.96 5.76
C ASP A 79 15.20 31.78 7.04
N GLU A 80 15.06 31.16 8.22
CA GLU A 80 15.29 31.83 9.50
C GLU A 80 16.74 32.27 9.66
N ALA A 81 17.70 31.41 9.32
CA ALA A 81 19.12 31.74 9.32
C ALA A 81 19.46 32.88 8.32
N ARG A 82 18.78 32.91 7.17
CA ARG A 82 18.94 33.97 6.16
C ARG A 82 18.47 35.32 6.67
N TRP A 83 17.31 35.40 7.32
CA TRP A 83 16.79 36.66 7.88
C TRP A 83 17.63 37.19 9.04
N VAL A 84 18.09 36.29 9.91
CA VAL A 84 18.97 36.66 11.04
C VAL A 84 20.31 37.21 10.53
N GLY A 85 20.90 36.59 9.51
CA GLY A 85 22.13 37.09 8.89
C GLY A 85 21.99 38.48 8.28
N THR A 86 20.86 38.79 7.65
CA THR A 86 20.59 40.13 7.09
C THR A 86 20.33 41.19 8.15
N LEU A 87 19.74 40.84 9.28
CA LEU A 87 19.41 41.79 10.35
C LEU A 87 20.64 42.31 11.10
N PHE A 88 21.74 41.56 11.10
CA PHE A 88 23.00 41.94 11.76
C PHE A 88 24.08 42.44 10.77
N ALA A 89 23.81 42.41 9.46
CA ALA A 89 24.76 42.89 8.44
C ALA A 89 24.66 44.41 8.18
N ASP A 90 23.59 45.06 8.64
CA ASP A 90 23.30 46.48 8.44
C ASP A 90 23.59 47.37 9.69
N TRP A 91 24.43 46.91 10.63
CA TRP A 91 24.86 47.69 11.81
C TRP A 91 26.37 47.92 11.85
#